data_AF-A0A535F075-F1
#
_entry.id   AF-A0A535F075-F1
#
_cell.length_a   1.000
_cell.length_b   1.000
_cell.length_c   1.000
_cell.angle_alpha   90.00
_cell.angle_beta   90.00
_cell.angle_gamma   90.00
#
_symmetry.space_group_name_H-M   'P 1'
#
loop_
_entity.id
_entity.type
_entity.pdbx_description
1 polymer ?
#
loop_
_entity_poly.entity_id
_entity_poly.type
_entity_poly.pdbx_seq_one_letter_code
_entity_poly.pdbx_strand_id
1 'polypeptide(L)'
;MADEEQRKRLLRSVPEWNLSRLQPLHIQPDLKGADLSGAHLESANLFNTDLRDADLRNANLSDADLRSADLRDANLAGANLYSARLSGAMLEGANLSYAQFWETIFVRVDVSTVQGLDTAIHDGPSCVDINSVILPQDETVCVHFLRGVGFSDTAISSLPRKLTRACSASVFISYCSYDQAFAKRVCNDLQKSGVRCWFAAYGLRSSLSMKRLIEEVLRSQEKLLLIVSRYGVKSRFLDWAMDMVLGQEIKREKPILFPLRLDKSILESEKEWAKHLRQRHIADFTGNKDEERYERAFNDLLHHLKRNTEPNHMRQQNALQSSEPAETGDNIGSDRISRPE
;
A
#
# COMPACT_ATOMS: atom_id res chain seq x y z
N MET A 1 36.97 -5.29 8.86
CA MET A 1 36.54 -5.50 10.26
C MET A 1 35.59 -4.36 10.55
N ALA A 2 34.35 -4.66 10.96
CA ALA A 2 33.42 -3.63 11.44
C ALA A 2 34.11 -2.72 12.45
N ASP A 3 33.72 -1.46 12.48
CA ASP A 3 34.12 -0.57 13.56
C ASP A 3 33.43 -1.03 14.86
N GLU A 4 34.16 -1.80 15.68
CA GLU A 4 33.66 -2.38 16.93
C GLU A 4 33.13 -1.30 17.89
N GLU A 5 33.65 -0.08 17.81
CA GLU A 5 33.16 1.05 18.62
C GLU A 5 31.80 1.53 18.12
N GLN A 6 31.59 1.60 16.81
CA GLN A 6 30.28 1.93 16.23
C GLN A 6 29.25 0.86 16.54
N ARG A 7 29.62 -0.42 16.43
CA ARG A 7 28.77 -1.54 16.82
C ARG A 7 28.35 -1.44 18.28
N LYS A 8 29.30 -1.25 19.20
CA LYS A 8 29.01 -1.10 20.63
C LYS A 8 28.12 0.09 20.92
N ARG A 9 28.35 1.22 20.25
CA ARG A 9 27.51 2.42 20.40
C ARG A 9 26.08 2.15 19.97
N LEU A 10 25.87 1.52 18.82
CA LEU A 10 24.54 1.14 18.32
C LEU A 10 23.83 0.23 19.31
N LEU A 11 24.49 -0.84 19.76
CA LEU A 11 23.91 -1.83 20.69
C LEU A 11 23.67 -1.28 22.09
N ARG A 12 24.42 -0.26 22.52
CA ARG A 12 24.23 0.37 23.83
C ARG A 12 22.92 1.17 23.87
N SER A 13 22.65 1.97 22.83
CA SER A 13 21.47 2.84 22.80
C SER A 13 21.18 3.36 21.39
N VAL A 14 20.04 2.96 20.83
CA VAL A 14 19.52 3.49 19.56
C VAL A 14 19.29 5.01 19.59
N PRO A 15 18.73 5.63 20.66
CA PRO A 15 18.60 7.09 20.70
C PRO A 15 19.93 7.84 20.62
N GLU A 16 20.93 7.46 21.42
CA GLU A 16 22.29 8.00 21.35
C GLU A 16 22.93 7.79 19.97
N TRP A 17 22.77 6.61 19.37
CA TRP A 17 23.18 6.35 18.00
C TRP A 17 22.53 7.36 17.05
N ASN A 18 21.20 7.47 17.07
CA ASN A 18 20.45 8.38 16.21
C ASN A 18 20.88 9.84 16.37
N LEU A 19 21.17 10.29 17.60
CA LEU A 19 21.71 11.63 17.85
C LEU A 19 23.09 11.84 17.22
N SER A 20 23.97 10.82 17.30
CA SER A 20 25.29 10.89 16.66
C SER A 20 25.20 11.01 15.14
N ARG A 21 24.12 10.49 14.54
CA ARG A 21 23.84 10.53 13.09
C ARG A 21 23.36 11.90 12.60
N LEU A 22 23.05 12.83 13.50
CA LEU A 22 22.70 14.21 13.15
C LEU A 22 23.92 15.13 13.04
N GLN A 23 25.10 14.66 13.45
CA GLN A 23 26.32 15.47 13.42
C GLN A 23 26.87 15.58 11.99
N PRO A 24 27.46 16.73 11.60
CA PRO A 24 27.88 17.01 10.23
C PRO A 24 29.08 16.19 9.71
N LEU A 25 29.59 15.22 10.49
CA LEU A 25 30.61 14.29 9.99
C LEU A 25 29.94 13.30 9.02
N HIS A 26 30.19 13.52 7.73
CA HIS A 26 29.75 12.70 6.59
C HIS A 26 30.39 11.30 6.53
N ILE A 27 30.77 10.72 7.66
CA ILE A 27 31.35 9.38 7.69
C ILE A 27 30.20 8.37 7.57
N GLN A 28 30.21 7.61 6.48
CA GLN A 28 29.41 6.40 6.35
C GLN A 28 29.78 5.45 7.51
N PRO A 29 28.83 5.03 8.36
CA PRO A 29 29.16 4.10 9.42
C PRO A 29 29.54 2.74 8.84
N ASP A 30 30.50 2.09 9.48
CA ASP A 30 31.04 0.79 9.12
C ASP A 30 30.63 -0.24 10.19
N LEU A 31 29.61 -1.01 9.85
CA LEU A 31 29.15 -2.18 10.60
C LEU A 31 29.36 -3.45 9.77
N LYS A 32 30.34 -3.46 8.87
CA LYS A 32 30.61 -4.59 7.98
C LYS A 32 31.02 -5.84 8.75
N GLY A 33 30.23 -6.90 8.66
CA GLY A 33 30.45 -8.16 9.38
C GLY A 33 30.14 -8.07 10.88
N ALA A 34 29.44 -7.02 11.32
CA ALA A 34 29.04 -6.87 12.71
C ALA A 34 28.04 -7.96 13.10
N ASP A 35 28.22 -8.54 14.29
CA ASP A 35 27.19 -9.37 14.92
C ASP A 35 26.18 -8.47 15.65
N LEU A 36 25.02 -8.34 15.04
CA LEU A 36 23.83 -7.62 15.49
C LEU A 36 22.65 -8.59 15.66
N SER A 37 22.92 -9.89 15.81
CA SER A 37 21.89 -10.92 15.95
C SER A 37 21.05 -10.67 17.22
N GLY A 38 19.73 -10.74 17.08
CA GLY A 38 18.77 -10.47 18.15
C GLY A 38 18.76 -9.03 18.66
N ALA A 39 19.46 -8.10 18.02
CA ALA A 39 19.59 -6.72 18.50
C ALA A 39 18.24 -5.97 18.48
N HIS A 40 18.02 -5.13 19.48
CA HIS A 40 16.87 -4.22 19.55
C HIS A 40 17.21 -2.90 18.84
N LEU A 41 16.94 -2.83 17.53
CA LEU A 41 17.29 -1.73 16.64
C LEU A 41 16.05 -0.96 16.14
N GLU A 42 14.97 -0.98 16.91
CA GLU A 42 13.73 -0.27 16.58
C GLU A 42 13.99 1.22 16.38
N SER A 43 13.52 1.78 15.27
CA SER A 43 13.73 3.18 14.87
C SER A 43 15.20 3.60 14.69
N ALA A 44 16.14 2.65 14.52
CA ALA A 44 17.54 2.97 14.30
C ALA A 44 17.77 3.68 12.95
N ASN A 45 18.54 4.76 12.97
CA ASN A 45 19.00 5.48 11.77
C ASN A 45 20.25 4.79 11.22
N LEU A 46 20.03 3.83 10.33
CA LEU A 46 21.06 3.08 9.61
C LEU A 46 21.24 3.61 8.17
N PHE A 47 20.80 4.84 7.89
CA PHE A 47 20.90 5.46 6.58
C PHE A 47 22.32 5.39 6.02
N ASN A 48 22.51 4.92 4.79
CA ASN A 48 23.82 4.88 4.14
C ASN A 48 24.90 4.17 4.98
N THR A 49 24.53 3.18 5.81
CA THR A 49 25.47 2.40 6.64
C THR A 49 25.99 1.20 5.86
N ASP A 50 27.27 0.90 5.99
CA ASP A 50 27.87 -0.34 5.49
C ASP A 50 27.55 -1.48 6.46
N LEU A 51 26.64 -2.37 6.07
CA LEU A 51 26.19 -3.56 6.79
C LEU A 51 26.53 -4.83 6.01
N ARG A 52 27.49 -4.78 5.08
CA ARG A 52 27.88 -5.95 4.30
C ARG A 52 28.31 -7.08 5.22
N ASP A 53 27.96 -8.32 4.89
CA ASP A 53 28.30 -9.51 5.69
C ASP A 53 27.78 -9.48 7.15
N ALA A 54 26.95 -8.49 7.55
CA ALA A 54 26.50 -8.37 8.95
C ALA A 54 25.49 -9.47 9.32
N ASP A 55 25.54 -9.93 10.57
CA ASP A 55 24.56 -10.85 11.12
C ASP A 55 23.47 -10.05 11.84
N LEU A 56 22.28 -9.98 11.24
CA LEU A 56 21.08 -9.30 11.74
C LEU A 56 19.97 -10.31 12.05
N ARG A 57 20.30 -11.60 12.23
CA ARG A 57 19.29 -12.64 12.46
C ARG A 57 18.43 -12.31 13.67
N ASN A 58 17.11 -12.40 13.53
CA ASN A 58 16.14 -12.09 14.57
C ASN A 58 16.25 -10.68 15.18
N ALA A 59 16.96 -9.74 14.54
CA ALA A 59 17.04 -8.36 15.01
C ALA A 59 15.66 -7.69 14.86
N ASN A 60 15.31 -6.83 15.82
CA ASN A 60 14.16 -5.95 15.68
C ASN A 60 14.58 -4.67 14.96
N LEU A 61 14.27 -4.56 13.67
CA LEU A 61 14.53 -3.39 12.81
C LEU A 61 13.24 -2.62 12.51
N SER A 62 12.18 -2.80 13.31
CA SER A 62 10.92 -2.08 13.06
C SER A 62 11.17 -0.57 13.07
N ASP A 63 10.59 0.15 12.12
CA ASP A 63 10.79 1.60 11.93
C ASP A 63 12.22 2.06 11.63
N ALA A 64 13.16 1.14 11.41
CA ALA A 64 14.53 1.50 11.07
C ALA A 64 14.62 2.20 9.71
N ASP A 65 15.51 3.18 9.62
CA ASP A 65 15.86 3.84 8.37
C ASP A 65 17.09 3.16 7.76
N LEU A 66 16.87 2.29 6.78
CA LEU A 66 17.89 1.54 6.05
C LEU A 66 18.09 2.10 4.63
N ARG A 67 17.62 3.32 4.34
CA ARG A 67 17.73 3.89 3.00
C ARG A 67 19.21 4.02 2.62
N SER A 68 19.54 3.61 1.40
CA SER A 68 20.91 3.54 0.88
C SER A 68 21.90 2.71 1.71
N ALA A 69 21.44 1.89 2.67
CA ALA A 69 22.34 0.99 3.39
C ALA A 69 22.88 -0.09 2.46
N ASP A 70 24.12 -0.50 2.69
CA ASP A 70 24.75 -1.60 1.97
C ASP A 70 24.58 -2.89 2.78
N LEU A 71 23.62 -3.72 2.40
CA LEU A 71 23.25 -4.96 3.08
C LEU A 71 23.71 -6.19 2.28
N ARG A 72 24.65 -6.04 1.35
CA ARG A 72 25.11 -7.17 0.53
C ARG A 72 25.66 -8.28 1.41
N ASP A 73 25.22 -9.50 1.12
CA ASP A 73 25.57 -10.71 1.88
C ASP A 73 25.22 -10.66 3.39
N ALA A 74 24.41 -9.70 3.84
CA ALA A 74 23.94 -9.64 5.22
C ALA A 74 22.90 -10.74 5.52
N ASN A 75 22.89 -11.24 6.75
CA ASN A 75 21.94 -12.25 7.20
C ASN A 75 20.83 -11.61 8.04
N LEU A 76 19.66 -11.38 7.44
CA LEU A 76 18.48 -10.82 8.11
C LEU A 76 17.43 -11.91 8.42
N ALA A 77 17.83 -13.18 8.50
CA ALA A 77 16.86 -14.25 8.70
C ALA A 77 16.08 -14.07 10.02
N GLY A 78 14.75 -14.10 9.95
CA GLY A 78 13.86 -13.87 11.09
C GLY A 78 13.81 -12.42 11.60
N ALA A 79 14.46 -11.46 10.95
CA ALA A 79 14.44 -10.06 11.38
C ALA A 79 13.04 -9.45 11.22
N ASN A 80 12.66 -8.58 12.16
CA ASN A 80 11.42 -7.79 12.06
C ASN A 80 11.71 -6.49 11.30
N LEU A 81 11.18 -6.34 10.09
CA LEU A 81 11.36 -5.17 9.22
C LEU A 81 10.08 -4.33 9.08
N TYR A 82 9.19 -4.38 10.08
CA TYR A 82 7.93 -3.62 10.04
C TYR A 82 8.18 -2.12 9.91
N SER A 83 7.53 -1.49 8.94
CA SER A 83 7.66 -0.07 8.61
C SER A 83 9.11 0.38 8.31
N ALA A 84 10.04 -0.56 8.10
CA ALA A 84 11.43 -0.26 7.78
C ALA A 84 11.56 0.31 6.37
N ARG A 85 12.49 1.26 6.20
CA ARG A 85 12.67 1.98 4.93
C ARG A 85 13.90 1.47 4.20
N LEU A 86 13.73 0.70 3.14
CA LEU A 86 14.82 0.11 2.34
C LEU A 86 15.08 0.85 1.03
N SER A 87 14.58 2.08 0.85
CA SER A 87 14.70 2.76 -0.44
C SER A 87 16.18 2.94 -0.86
N GLY A 88 16.57 2.38 -2.00
CA GLY A 88 17.95 2.42 -2.49
C GLY A 88 18.93 1.52 -1.74
N ALA A 89 18.47 0.67 -0.82
CA ALA A 89 19.33 -0.29 -0.13
C ALA A 89 19.88 -1.34 -1.12
N MET A 90 21.14 -1.74 -0.92
CA MET A 90 21.81 -2.78 -1.69
C MET A 90 21.60 -4.11 -0.99
N LEU A 91 20.83 -5.01 -1.58
CA LEU A 91 20.39 -6.28 -0.97
C LEU A 91 20.99 -7.52 -1.66
N GLU A 92 21.97 -7.33 -2.55
CA GLU A 92 22.50 -8.45 -3.34
C GLU A 92 23.07 -9.55 -2.42
N GLY A 93 22.58 -10.77 -2.58
CA GLY A 93 22.98 -11.92 -1.75
C GLY A 93 22.44 -11.92 -0.31
N ALA A 94 21.70 -10.89 0.12
CA ALA A 94 21.16 -10.82 1.47
C ALA A 94 20.17 -11.97 1.74
N ASN A 95 20.14 -12.47 2.98
CA ASN A 95 19.22 -13.52 3.40
C ASN A 95 18.05 -12.95 4.19
N LEU A 96 16.85 -13.02 3.62
CA LEU A 96 15.57 -12.59 4.23
C LEU A 96 14.67 -13.78 4.61
N SER A 97 15.22 -14.98 4.78
CA SER A 97 14.45 -16.16 5.18
C SER A 97 13.69 -15.89 6.48
N TYR A 98 12.38 -16.09 6.49
CA TYR A 98 11.50 -15.81 7.64
C TYR A 98 11.51 -14.37 8.14
N ALA A 99 12.13 -13.43 7.41
CA ALA A 99 12.05 -12.01 7.75
C ALA A 99 10.59 -11.55 7.67
N GLN A 100 10.21 -10.66 8.57
CA GLN A 100 8.83 -10.21 8.71
C GLN A 100 8.64 -8.84 8.07
N PHE A 101 7.68 -8.76 7.15
CA PHE A 101 7.33 -7.54 6.41
C PHE A 101 5.91 -7.10 6.70
N TRP A 102 5.78 -5.80 6.96
CA TRP A 102 4.53 -5.07 6.99
C TRP A 102 4.90 -3.59 6.95
N GLU A 103 4.39 -2.84 5.97
CA GLU A 103 4.74 -1.45 5.68
C GLU A 103 6.22 -1.22 5.35
N THR A 104 6.95 -2.29 5.07
CA THR A 104 8.33 -2.23 4.62
C THR A 104 8.37 -1.58 3.24
N ILE A 105 9.31 -0.64 3.02
CA ILE A 105 9.40 0.13 1.77
C ILE A 105 10.54 -0.39 0.91
N PHE A 106 10.19 -1.09 -0.17
CA PHE A 106 11.09 -1.54 -1.24
C PHE A 106 10.93 -0.62 -2.46
N VAL A 107 11.84 0.34 -2.60
CA VAL A 107 11.84 1.27 -3.74
C VAL A 107 13.26 1.40 -4.22
N ARG A 108 13.50 1.27 -5.54
CA ARG A 108 14.86 1.31 -6.12
C ARG A 108 15.79 0.28 -5.48
N VAL A 109 15.31 -0.95 -5.30
CA VAL A 109 16.08 -2.06 -4.72
C VAL A 109 16.16 -3.22 -5.70
N ASP A 110 17.28 -3.93 -5.69
CA ASP A 110 17.40 -5.21 -6.39
C ASP A 110 17.12 -6.33 -5.40
N VAL A 111 16.03 -7.08 -5.62
CA VAL A 111 15.69 -8.26 -4.83
C VAL A 111 15.87 -9.56 -5.61
N SER A 112 16.48 -9.50 -6.80
CA SER A 112 16.60 -10.64 -7.72
C SER A 112 17.53 -11.74 -7.22
N THR A 113 18.49 -11.39 -6.38
CA THR A 113 19.48 -12.30 -5.77
C THR A 113 19.29 -12.48 -4.26
N VAL A 114 18.24 -11.86 -3.70
CA VAL A 114 17.90 -12.01 -2.28
C VAL A 114 17.41 -13.42 -2.02
N GLN A 115 17.93 -14.02 -0.95
CA GLN A 115 17.60 -15.37 -0.54
C GLN A 115 16.41 -15.35 0.43
N GLY A 116 15.56 -16.38 0.40
CA GLY A 116 14.52 -16.60 1.41
C GLY A 116 13.25 -15.77 1.25
N LEU A 117 13.05 -15.05 0.14
CA LEU A 117 11.81 -14.30 -0.12
C LEU A 117 10.55 -15.19 -0.22
N ASP A 118 10.71 -16.45 -0.60
CA ASP A 118 9.69 -17.49 -0.62
C ASP A 118 9.28 -17.97 0.79
N THR A 119 10.14 -17.74 1.79
CA THR A 119 9.87 -18.07 3.20
C THR A 119 9.63 -16.84 4.08
N ALA A 120 9.75 -15.64 3.50
CA ALA A 120 9.49 -14.40 4.21
C ALA A 120 8.02 -14.29 4.62
N ILE A 121 7.78 -13.66 5.76
CA ILE A 121 6.45 -13.55 6.37
C ILE A 121 5.89 -12.17 6.06
N HIS A 122 4.75 -12.13 5.38
CA HIS A 122 4.06 -10.88 5.04
C HIS A 122 2.82 -10.70 5.94
N ASP A 123 2.98 -10.02 7.08
CA ASP A 123 1.91 -9.74 8.04
C ASP A 123 1.04 -8.53 7.64
N GLY A 124 1.44 -7.82 6.59
CA GLY A 124 0.73 -6.70 6.02
C GLY A 124 1.36 -6.19 4.72
N PRO A 125 0.73 -5.20 4.07
CA PRO A 125 1.18 -4.71 2.78
C PRO A 125 2.53 -4.03 2.89
N SER A 126 3.37 -4.20 1.89
CA SER A 126 4.66 -3.50 1.78
C SER A 126 4.66 -2.66 0.51
N CYS A 127 5.34 -1.53 0.54
CA CYS A 127 5.43 -0.65 -0.60
C CYS A 127 6.50 -1.18 -1.56
N VAL A 128 6.08 -1.72 -2.70
CA VAL A 128 6.98 -2.11 -3.78
C VAL A 128 6.69 -1.24 -5.00
N ASP A 129 7.65 -0.43 -5.43
CA ASP A 129 7.58 0.22 -6.73
C ASP A 129 8.11 -0.73 -7.81
N ILE A 130 7.20 -1.42 -8.49
CA ILE A 130 7.51 -2.40 -9.53
C ILE A 130 8.34 -1.85 -10.70
N ASN A 131 8.39 -0.52 -10.89
CA ASN A 131 9.22 0.06 -11.95
C ASN A 131 10.68 0.21 -11.53
N SER A 132 10.96 0.22 -10.22
CA SER A 132 12.30 0.43 -9.68
C SER A 132 12.83 -0.77 -8.89
N VAL A 133 12.02 -1.80 -8.70
CA VAL A 133 12.44 -3.05 -8.06
C VAL A 133 12.75 -4.11 -9.11
N ILE A 134 13.96 -4.68 -9.04
CA ILE A 134 14.37 -5.82 -9.87
C ILE A 134 13.94 -7.09 -9.13
N LEU A 135 13.04 -7.86 -9.74
CA LEU A 135 12.40 -9.03 -9.13
C LEU A 135 13.20 -10.33 -9.36
N PRO A 136 13.00 -11.38 -8.53
CA PRO A 136 13.60 -12.70 -8.73
C PRO A 136 13.23 -13.31 -10.07
N GLN A 137 14.18 -14.03 -10.68
CA GLN A 137 13.91 -14.80 -11.90
C GLN A 137 13.07 -16.06 -11.63
N ASP A 138 13.19 -16.63 -10.42
CA ASP A 138 12.36 -17.74 -9.98
C ASP A 138 10.91 -17.25 -9.82
N GLU A 139 10.02 -17.83 -10.65
CA GLU A 139 8.61 -17.46 -10.71
C GLU A 139 7.89 -17.73 -9.39
N THR A 140 8.22 -18.82 -8.70
CA THR A 140 7.58 -19.18 -7.42
C THR A 140 7.92 -18.16 -6.35
N VAL A 141 9.21 -17.82 -6.23
CA VAL A 141 9.71 -16.83 -5.28
C VAL A 141 9.11 -15.45 -5.59
N CYS A 142 9.11 -15.06 -6.86
CA CYS A 142 8.58 -13.79 -7.33
C CYS A 142 7.07 -13.67 -7.03
N VAL A 143 6.28 -14.69 -7.38
CA VAL A 143 4.83 -14.73 -7.12
C VAL A 143 4.55 -14.68 -5.62
N HIS A 144 5.29 -15.44 -4.81
CA HIS A 144 5.13 -15.43 -3.35
C HIS A 144 5.33 -14.03 -2.78
N PHE A 145 6.46 -13.40 -3.10
CA PHE A 145 6.79 -12.04 -2.65
C PHE A 145 5.75 -11.01 -3.13
N LEU A 146 5.40 -11.03 -4.42
CA LEU A 146 4.43 -10.08 -4.99
C LEU A 146 3.04 -10.22 -4.38
N ARG A 147 2.56 -11.45 -4.13
CA ARG A 147 1.31 -11.69 -3.39
C ARG A 147 1.42 -11.13 -1.97
N GLY A 148 2.53 -11.41 -1.29
CA GLY A 148 2.77 -10.96 0.07
C GLY A 148 2.75 -9.43 0.22
N VAL A 149 3.33 -8.70 -0.72
CA VAL A 149 3.28 -7.22 -0.73
C VAL A 149 1.95 -6.65 -1.26
N GLY A 150 1.04 -7.51 -1.73
CA GLY A 150 -0.36 -7.17 -2.03
C GLY A 150 -0.73 -7.07 -3.52
N PHE A 151 0.06 -7.65 -4.43
CA PHE A 151 -0.34 -7.82 -5.82
C PHE A 151 -1.34 -8.96 -5.97
N SER A 152 -2.32 -8.75 -6.84
CA SER A 152 -3.27 -9.82 -7.20
C SER A 152 -2.69 -10.79 -8.21
N ASP A 153 -3.25 -11.99 -8.29
CA ASP A 153 -2.87 -12.99 -9.31
C ASP A 153 -3.02 -12.44 -10.73
N THR A 154 -4.05 -11.64 -10.99
CA THR A 154 -4.24 -10.99 -12.29
C THR A 154 -3.18 -9.93 -12.55
N ALA A 155 -2.79 -9.14 -11.54
CA ALA A 155 -1.69 -8.19 -11.67
C ALA A 155 -0.37 -8.93 -11.91
N ILE A 156 -0.13 -10.05 -11.23
CA ILE A 156 1.09 -10.86 -11.37
C ILE A 156 1.14 -11.54 -12.75
N SER A 157 0.05 -12.17 -13.20
CA SER A 157 -0.01 -12.83 -14.51
C SER A 157 0.04 -11.85 -15.68
N SER A 158 -0.35 -10.59 -15.45
CA SER A 158 -0.29 -9.51 -16.42
C SER A 158 0.99 -8.66 -16.31
N LEU A 159 1.88 -8.94 -15.35
CA LEU A 159 3.23 -8.39 -15.35
C LEU A 159 3.91 -8.88 -16.62
N PRO A 160 4.18 -8.01 -17.60
CA PRO A 160 4.98 -8.43 -18.71
C PRO A 160 6.39 -8.67 -18.17
N ARG A 161 7.09 -9.70 -18.68
CA ARG A 161 8.54 -9.89 -18.43
C ARG A 161 9.37 -8.62 -18.78
N LYS A 162 8.76 -7.61 -19.41
CA LYS A 162 9.19 -6.20 -19.47
C LYS A 162 8.00 -5.25 -19.30
N LEU A 163 7.91 -4.65 -18.11
CA LEU A 163 7.06 -3.54 -17.63
C LEU A 163 6.28 -2.71 -18.67
N THR A 164 4.95 -2.61 -18.48
CA THR A 164 4.20 -1.37 -18.13
C THR A 164 2.70 -1.64 -18.23
N ARG A 165 1.94 -1.46 -17.14
CA ARG A 165 0.58 -0.87 -17.16
C ARG A 165 0.11 -0.49 -15.76
N ALA A 166 -0.56 0.66 -15.68
CA ALA A 166 -1.04 1.28 -14.45
C ALA A 166 -2.19 0.47 -13.81
N CYS A 167 -2.12 0.26 -12.48
CA CYS A 167 -3.22 -0.25 -11.68
C CYS A 167 -4.42 0.72 -11.75
N SER A 168 -5.62 0.19 -12.00
CA SER A 168 -6.83 1.00 -12.21
C SER A 168 -7.39 1.66 -10.93
N ALA A 169 -7.07 1.11 -9.75
CA ALA A 169 -7.39 1.66 -8.43
C ALA A 169 -6.56 0.96 -7.33
N SER A 170 -6.30 1.68 -6.22
CA SER A 170 -5.65 1.17 -5.01
C SER A 170 -6.53 1.42 -3.78
N VAL A 171 -6.74 0.39 -2.96
CA VAL A 171 -7.73 0.39 -1.86
C VAL A 171 -7.19 -0.23 -0.58
N PHE A 172 -7.32 0.47 0.54
CA PHE A 172 -7.10 -0.09 1.87
C PHE A 172 -8.43 -0.43 2.54
N ILE A 173 -8.59 -1.67 3.02
CA ILE A 173 -9.81 -2.16 3.66
C ILE A 173 -9.65 -2.13 5.18
N SER A 174 -10.41 -1.27 5.84
CA SER A 174 -10.48 -1.21 7.30
C SER A 174 -11.74 -1.92 7.80
N TYR A 175 -11.58 -2.83 8.77
CA TYR A 175 -12.68 -3.66 9.27
C TYR A 175 -12.51 -4.01 10.75
N CYS A 176 -13.60 -4.40 11.41
CA CYS A 176 -13.54 -4.89 12.79
C CYS A 176 -13.02 -6.34 12.79
N SER A 177 -12.21 -6.75 13.76
CA SER A 177 -11.69 -8.12 13.83
C SER A 177 -12.75 -9.22 13.73
N TYR A 178 -13.97 -8.97 14.21
CA TYR A 178 -15.12 -9.89 14.09
C TYR A 178 -15.60 -10.11 12.64
N ASP A 179 -15.25 -9.22 11.71
CA ASP A 179 -15.66 -9.24 10.30
C ASP A 179 -14.56 -9.80 9.36
N GLN A 180 -13.51 -10.42 9.90
CA GLN A 180 -12.32 -10.84 9.16
C GLN A 180 -12.61 -11.79 7.98
N ALA A 181 -13.52 -12.74 8.15
CA ALA A 181 -13.85 -13.69 7.10
C ALA A 181 -14.41 -12.98 5.86
N PHE A 182 -15.28 -11.99 6.07
CA PHE A 182 -15.86 -11.20 4.99
C PHE A 182 -14.81 -10.25 4.37
N ALA A 183 -13.99 -9.60 5.20
CA ALA A 183 -12.92 -8.72 4.72
C ALA A 183 -11.92 -9.46 3.81
N LYS A 184 -11.53 -10.69 4.18
CA LYS A 184 -10.70 -11.57 3.35
C LYS A 184 -11.35 -11.89 2.01
N ARG A 185 -12.65 -12.25 2.02
CA ARG A 185 -13.40 -12.56 0.79
C ARG A 185 -13.39 -11.36 -0.17
N VAL A 186 -13.82 -10.19 0.30
CA VAL A 186 -13.86 -8.97 -0.53
C VAL A 186 -12.47 -8.58 -1.02
N CYS A 187 -11.44 -8.68 -0.18
CA CYS A 187 -10.05 -8.43 -0.59
C CYS A 187 -9.63 -9.34 -1.74
N ASN A 188 -9.88 -10.65 -1.62
CA ASN A 188 -9.54 -11.62 -2.68
C ASN A 188 -10.28 -11.31 -3.98
N ASP A 189 -11.56 -10.97 -3.92
CA ASP A 189 -12.37 -10.70 -5.12
C ASP A 189 -12.00 -9.36 -5.78
N LEU A 190 -11.67 -8.33 -4.99
CA LEU A 190 -11.13 -7.07 -5.48
C LEU A 190 -9.78 -7.28 -6.19
N GLN A 191 -8.90 -8.08 -5.59
CA GLN A 191 -7.62 -8.49 -6.18
C GLN A 191 -7.85 -9.21 -7.52
N LYS A 192 -8.71 -10.22 -7.57
CA LYS A 192 -9.08 -10.90 -8.83
C LYS A 192 -9.59 -9.90 -9.88
N SER A 193 -10.31 -8.87 -9.46
CA SER A 193 -10.87 -7.82 -10.32
C SER A 193 -9.89 -6.72 -10.75
N GLY A 194 -8.60 -6.89 -10.44
CA GLY A 194 -7.51 -5.99 -10.83
C GLY A 194 -7.41 -4.71 -9.99
N VAL A 195 -7.95 -4.73 -8.77
CA VAL A 195 -7.79 -3.66 -7.77
C VAL A 195 -6.64 -4.05 -6.84
N ARG A 196 -5.67 -3.15 -6.66
CA ARG A 196 -4.63 -3.34 -5.65
C ARG A 196 -5.25 -3.12 -4.29
N CYS A 197 -5.30 -4.13 -3.43
CA CYS A 197 -5.90 -3.95 -2.11
C CYS A 197 -5.30 -4.80 -1.00
N TRP A 198 -5.47 -4.28 0.22
CA TRP A 198 -4.96 -4.83 1.47
C TRP A 198 -5.99 -4.59 2.56
N PHE A 199 -5.89 -5.28 3.69
CA PHE A 199 -6.88 -5.17 4.75
C PHE A 199 -6.23 -5.24 6.14
N ALA A 200 -6.68 -4.41 7.08
CA ALA A 200 -6.31 -4.55 8.49
C ALA A 200 -7.51 -4.45 9.44
N ALA A 201 -7.47 -5.29 10.48
CA ALA A 201 -8.48 -5.30 11.52
C ALA A 201 -8.17 -4.23 12.57
N TYR A 202 -9.15 -3.40 12.91
CA TYR A 202 -9.13 -2.65 14.17
C TYR A 202 -9.70 -3.51 15.31
N GLY A 203 -9.16 -3.33 16.52
CA GLY A 203 -9.55 -4.07 17.73
C GLY A 203 -8.59 -5.19 18.16
N LEU A 204 -7.63 -5.57 17.31
CA LEU A 204 -6.55 -6.52 17.64
C LEU A 204 -5.17 -5.85 17.79
N ARG A 205 -5.04 -4.59 17.36
CA ARG A 205 -3.77 -3.85 17.28
C ARG A 205 -3.72 -2.73 18.30
N SER A 206 -2.50 -2.33 18.67
CA SER A 206 -2.28 -1.16 19.52
C SER A 206 -2.89 0.10 18.88
N SER A 207 -3.33 1.04 19.70
CA SER A 207 -3.96 2.28 19.22
C SER A 207 -3.00 3.13 18.38
N LEU A 208 -1.69 3.10 18.65
CA LEU A 208 -0.67 3.84 17.91
C LEU A 208 -0.46 3.29 16.50
N SER A 209 -0.36 1.97 16.36
CA SER A 209 -0.20 1.31 15.05
C SER A 209 -1.41 1.58 14.14
N MET A 210 -2.61 1.59 14.71
CA MET A 210 -3.85 1.86 13.97
C MET A 210 -4.00 3.32 13.56
N LYS A 211 -3.53 4.27 14.39
CA LYS A 211 -3.53 5.69 14.05
C LYS A 211 -2.63 5.98 12.86
N ARG A 212 -1.41 5.45 12.91
CA ARG A 212 -0.42 5.59 11.84
C ARG A 212 -0.92 5.04 10.52
N LEU A 213 -1.55 3.87 10.54
CA LEU A 213 -2.12 3.22 9.36
C LEU A 213 -3.17 4.10 8.66
N ILE A 214 -4.04 4.79 9.41
CA ILE A 214 -4.99 5.75 8.81
C ILE A 214 -4.27 6.99 8.30
N GLU A 215 -3.35 7.57 9.06
CA GLU A 215 -2.57 8.74 8.60
C GLU A 215 -1.79 8.46 7.31
N GLU A 216 -1.31 7.23 7.13
CA GLU A 216 -0.57 6.80 5.94
C GLU A 216 -1.48 6.53 4.74
N VAL A 217 -2.63 5.87 4.91
CA VAL A 217 -3.66 5.76 3.85
C VAL A 217 -4.10 7.16 3.39
N LEU A 218 -4.23 8.08 4.35
CA LEU A 218 -4.47 9.48 4.02
C LEU A 218 -3.29 10.03 3.22
N ARG A 219 -2.03 9.85 3.63
CA ARG A 219 -0.86 10.36 2.89
C ARG A 219 -0.70 9.78 1.48
N SER A 220 -1.02 8.50 1.26
CA SER A 220 -0.74 7.75 0.02
C SER A 220 -1.71 8.02 -1.15
N GLN A 221 -2.74 8.85 -0.97
CA GLN A 221 -3.83 9.06 -1.95
C GLN A 221 -4.63 7.78 -2.25
N GLU A 222 -4.59 6.79 -1.36
CA GLU A 222 -5.31 5.54 -1.51
C GLU A 222 -6.78 5.69 -1.09
N LYS A 223 -7.64 4.85 -1.67
CA LYS A 223 -9.06 4.80 -1.30
C LYS A 223 -9.21 3.95 -0.04
N LEU A 224 -9.92 4.45 0.96
CA LEU A 224 -10.24 3.72 2.19
C LEU A 224 -11.62 3.06 2.03
N LEU A 225 -11.64 1.73 1.93
CA LEU A 225 -12.86 0.93 2.00
C LEU A 225 -13.13 0.57 3.47
N LEU A 226 -14.19 1.13 4.05
CA LEU A 226 -14.54 0.90 5.45
C LEU A 226 -15.68 -0.12 5.55
N ILE A 227 -15.41 -1.28 6.13
CA ILE A 227 -16.43 -2.28 6.48
C ILE A 227 -17.06 -1.89 7.81
N VAL A 228 -18.35 -1.59 7.76
CA VAL A 228 -19.16 -1.17 8.91
C VAL A 228 -20.20 -2.23 9.24
N SER A 229 -20.07 -2.77 10.45
CA SER A 229 -21.01 -3.69 11.08
C SER A 229 -21.41 -3.16 12.46
N ARG A 230 -22.36 -3.83 13.12
CA ARG A 230 -22.74 -3.59 14.52
C ARG A 230 -21.56 -3.62 15.49
N TYR A 231 -20.48 -4.33 15.16
CA TYR A 231 -19.26 -4.35 15.95
C TYR A 231 -18.42 -3.11 15.68
N GLY A 232 -18.30 -2.72 14.42
CA GLY A 232 -17.56 -1.52 13.99
C GLY A 232 -18.11 -0.22 14.55
N VAL A 233 -19.43 0.00 14.46
CA VAL A 233 -20.07 1.25 14.92
C VAL A 233 -19.84 1.53 16.40
N LYS A 234 -19.69 0.49 17.23
CA LYS A 234 -19.45 0.61 18.68
C LYS A 234 -17.99 0.95 19.02
N SER A 235 -17.07 0.85 18.06
CA SER A 235 -15.64 1.05 18.28
C SER A 235 -15.29 2.52 18.51
N ARG A 236 -14.61 2.83 19.64
CA ARG A 236 -14.04 4.16 19.90
C ARG A 236 -12.92 4.53 18.93
N PHE A 237 -12.25 3.53 18.36
CA PHE A 237 -11.23 3.77 17.33
C PHE A 237 -11.87 4.36 16.07
N LEU A 238 -13.06 3.88 15.70
CA LEU A 238 -13.74 4.34 14.49
C LEU A 238 -14.18 5.81 14.61
N ASP A 239 -14.52 6.26 15.82
CA ASP A 239 -14.83 7.68 16.07
C ASP A 239 -13.65 8.58 15.70
N TRP A 240 -12.46 8.29 16.25
CA TRP A 240 -11.24 9.04 15.93
C TRP A 240 -10.85 8.93 14.45
N ALA A 241 -10.94 7.71 13.89
CA ALA A 241 -10.60 7.45 12.49
C ALA A 241 -11.44 8.30 11.53
N MET A 242 -12.74 8.41 11.78
CA MET A 242 -13.65 9.16 10.92
C MET A 242 -13.45 10.66 10.99
N ASP A 243 -13.17 11.22 12.17
CA ASP A 243 -12.83 12.64 12.30
C ASP A 243 -11.62 13.00 11.44
N MET A 244 -10.59 12.14 11.43
CA MET A 244 -9.39 12.35 10.61
C MET A 244 -9.64 12.20 9.11
N VAL A 245 -10.34 11.14 8.71
CA VAL A 245 -10.60 10.87 7.29
C VAL A 245 -11.49 11.94 6.68
N LEU A 246 -12.59 12.30 7.34
CA LEU A 246 -13.51 13.33 6.88
C LEU A 246 -12.81 14.70 6.83
N GLY A 247 -11.97 15.02 7.81
CA GLY A 247 -11.16 16.23 7.80
C GLY A 247 -10.17 16.31 6.63
N GLN A 248 -9.61 15.17 6.18
CA GLN A 248 -8.71 15.14 5.02
C GLN A 248 -9.45 15.22 3.69
N GLU A 249 -10.65 14.65 3.56
CA GLU A 249 -11.45 14.79 2.34
C GLU A 249 -11.80 16.25 2.05
N ILE A 250 -12.15 17.01 3.08
CA ILE A 250 -12.43 18.45 2.97
C ILE A 250 -11.20 19.20 2.44
N LYS A 251 -10.01 18.89 2.98
CA LYS A 251 -8.75 19.53 2.53
C LYS A 251 -8.37 19.21 1.08
N ARG A 252 -8.84 18.07 0.55
CA ARG A 252 -8.41 17.55 -0.75
C ARG A 252 -9.44 17.72 -1.85
N GLU A 253 -10.68 18.09 -1.50
CA GLU A 253 -11.83 18.15 -2.41
C GLU A 253 -12.03 16.84 -3.20
N LYS A 254 -11.61 15.70 -2.62
CA LYS A 254 -11.69 14.37 -3.25
C LYS A 254 -12.19 13.34 -2.25
N PRO A 255 -13.18 12.51 -2.63
CA PRO A 255 -13.64 11.42 -1.78
C PRO A 255 -12.57 10.33 -1.73
N ILE A 256 -12.15 9.99 -0.51
CA ILE A 256 -11.21 8.90 -0.24
C ILE A 256 -11.91 7.75 0.47
N LEU A 257 -13.03 7.99 1.15
CA LEU A 257 -13.75 7.02 1.95
C LEU A 257 -14.92 6.39 1.21
N PHE A 258 -14.93 5.05 1.17
CA PHE A 258 -15.95 4.21 0.57
C PHE A 258 -16.53 3.31 1.66
N PRO A 259 -17.72 3.61 2.20
CA PRO A 259 -18.34 2.79 3.23
C PRO A 259 -19.05 1.55 2.63
N LEU A 260 -18.92 0.43 3.32
CA LEU A 260 -19.59 -0.84 3.04
C LEU A 260 -20.35 -1.26 4.30
N ARG A 261 -21.63 -1.63 4.18
CA ARG A 261 -22.44 -2.09 5.32
C ARG A 261 -22.71 -3.59 5.29
N LEU A 262 -22.56 -4.25 6.44
CA LEU A 262 -22.93 -5.66 6.65
C LEU A 262 -24.28 -5.86 7.33
N ASP A 263 -24.80 -4.81 7.97
CA ASP A 263 -26.07 -4.79 8.67
C ASP A 263 -26.65 -3.35 8.65
N LYS A 264 -27.73 -3.13 9.39
CA LYS A 264 -28.40 -1.82 9.48
C LYS A 264 -27.77 -0.87 10.50
N SER A 265 -26.71 -1.27 11.21
CA SER A 265 -26.13 -0.49 12.33
C SER A 265 -25.71 0.92 11.92
N ILE A 266 -25.11 1.09 10.74
CA ILE A 266 -24.71 2.40 10.23
C ILE A 266 -25.93 3.29 9.93
N LEU A 267 -27.09 2.71 9.61
CA LEU A 267 -28.34 3.45 9.36
C LEU A 267 -29.04 3.84 10.66
N GLU A 268 -28.81 3.08 11.74
CA GLU A 268 -29.46 3.26 13.04
C GLU A 268 -28.60 4.05 14.05
N SER A 269 -27.32 4.28 13.78
CA SER A 269 -26.38 4.97 14.69
C SER A 269 -26.68 6.45 14.90
N GLU A 270 -26.65 6.94 16.14
CA GLU A 270 -26.78 8.39 16.42
C GLU A 270 -25.46 9.18 16.27
N LYS A 271 -24.35 8.51 15.91
CA LYS A 271 -23.04 9.14 15.78
C LYS A 271 -22.97 10.11 14.59
N GLU A 272 -22.34 11.26 14.78
CA GLU A 272 -22.24 12.31 13.75
C GLU A 272 -21.57 11.82 12.46
N TRP A 273 -20.45 11.11 12.54
CA TRP A 273 -19.81 10.55 11.35
C TRP A 273 -20.72 9.56 10.59
N ALA A 274 -21.58 8.81 11.29
CA ALA A 274 -22.51 7.89 10.65
C ALA A 274 -23.61 8.64 9.88
N LYS A 275 -24.09 9.77 10.42
CA LYS A 275 -25.02 10.67 9.71
C LYS A 275 -24.39 11.22 8.43
N HIS A 276 -23.12 11.62 8.47
CA HIS A 276 -22.38 12.05 7.28
C HIS A 276 -22.24 10.94 6.23
N LEU A 277 -21.96 9.70 6.64
CA LEU A 277 -21.83 8.58 5.69
C LEU A 277 -23.15 8.21 5.02
N ARG A 278 -24.30 8.39 5.68
CA ARG A 278 -25.63 8.15 5.07
C ARG A 278 -25.95 9.07 3.90
N GLN A 279 -25.28 10.22 3.82
CA GLN A 279 -25.44 11.17 2.72
C GLN A 279 -24.66 10.74 1.46
N ARG A 280 -23.97 9.61 1.52
CA ARG A 280 -23.10 9.09 0.45
C ARG A 280 -23.59 7.72 -0.01
N HIS A 281 -23.01 7.25 -1.11
CA HIS A 281 -23.18 5.88 -1.54
C HIS A 281 -22.53 4.91 -0.52
N ILE A 282 -23.32 4.00 0.04
CA ILE A 282 -22.88 2.93 0.93
C ILE A 282 -23.15 1.60 0.24
N ALA A 283 -22.10 0.82 -0.04
CA ALA A 283 -22.26 -0.48 -0.66
C ALA A 283 -22.96 -1.46 0.30
N ASP A 284 -24.04 -2.11 -0.15
CA ASP A 284 -24.89 -2.97 0.69
C ASP A 284 -24.53 -4.45 0.57
N PHE A 285 -23.89 -5.00 1.60
CA PHE A 285 -23.54 -6.40 1.70
C PHE A 285 -24.31 -7.14 2.79
N THR A 286 -25.49 -6.66 3.18
CA THR A 286 -26.37 -7.37 4.13
C THR A 286 -26.78 -8.77 3.65
N GLY A 287 -26.83 -8.97 2.32
CA GLY A 287 -27.11 -10.24 1.67
C GLY A 287 -25.87 -11.08 1.34
N ASN A 288 -24.70 -10.85 1.94
CA ASN A 288 -23.43 -11.46 1.53
C ASN A 288 -23.36 -13.01 1.52
N LYS A 289 -24.33 -13.70 2.13
CA LYS A 289 -24.43 -15.17 2.09
C LYS A 289 -25.10 -15.69 0.82
N ASP A 290 -25.81 -14.84 0.11
CA ASP A 290 -26.47 -15.12 -1.16
C ASP A 290 -25.56 -14.64 -2.29
N GLU A 291 -25.20 -15.53 -3.21
CA GLU A 291 -24.17 -15.24 -4.21
C GLU A 291 -24.61 -14.16 -5.19
N GLU A 292 -25.86 -14.18 -5.66
CA GLU A 292 -26.38 -13.17 -6.58
C GLU A 292 -26.46 -11.78 -5.94
N ARG A 293 -26.83 -11.70 -4.67
CA ARG A 293 -26.83 -10.42 -3.91
C ARG A 293 -25.40 -9.95 -3.67
N TYR A 294 -24.48 -10.85 -3.37
CA TYR A 294 -23.07 -10.51 -3.20
C TYR A 294 -22.46 -9.98 -4.49
N GLU A 295 -22.60 -10.69 -5.61
CA GLU A 295 -22.05 -10.28 -6.90
C GLU A 295 -22.60 -8.92 -7.36
N ARG A 296 -23.90 -8.68 -7.19
CA ARG A 296 -24.50 -7.37 -7.49
C ARG A 296 -23.89 -6.25 -6.65
N ALA A 297 -23.78 -6.44 -5.34
CA ALA A 297 -23.17 -5.46 -4.43
C ALA A 297 -21.67 -5.26 -4.72
N PHE A 298 -20.97 -6.32 -5.08
CA PHE A 298 -19.55 -6.29 -5.43
C PHE A 298 -19.29 -5.52 -6.73
N ASN A 299 -20.09 -5.76 -7.77
CA ASN A 299 -19.96 -5.04 -9.04
C ASN A 299 -20.25 -3.55 -8.89
N ASP A 300 -21.25 -3.20 -8.07
CA ASP A 300 -21.57 -1.82 -7.72
C ASP A 300 -20.40 -1.13 -6.96
N LEU A 301 -19.82 -1.82 -5.97
CA LEU A 301 -18.61 -1.37 -5.29
C LEU A 301 -17.44 -1.16 -6.27
N LEU A 302 -17.19 -2.12 -7.15
CA LEU A 302 -16.09 -2.07 -8.11
C LEU A 302 -16.24 -0.89 -9.08
N HIS A 303 -17.47 -0.60 -9.52
CA HIS A 303 -17.78 0.56 -10.36
C HIS A 303 -17.39 1.87 -9.66
N HIS A 304 -17.83 2.06 -8.40
CA HIS A 304 -17.52 3.25 -7.61
C HIS A 304 -16.02 3.38 -7.30
N LEU A 305 -15.34 2.26 -7.03
CA LEU A 305 -13.89 2.24 -6.81
C LEU A 305 -13.10 2.60 -8.07
N LYS A 306 -13.57 2.29 -9.28
CA LYS A 306 -12.85 2.59 -10.54
C LYS A 306 -13.17 3.97 -11.13
N ARG A 307 -14.31 4.56 -10.81
CA ARG A 307 -14.77 5.83 -11.42
C ARG A 307 -13.99 7.09 -10.95
N ASN A 308 -13.30 7.01 -9.81
CA ASN A 308 -12.55 8.14 -9.22
C ASN A 308 -11.05 8.16 -9.57
N THR A 309 -10.62 7.55 -10.68
CA THR A 309 -9.19 7.47 -11.08
C THR A 309 -8.82 8.28 -12.34
N GLU A 310 -9.75 9.01 -12.95
CA GLU A 310 -9.45 9.88 -14.10
C GLU A 310 -9.20 11.35 -13.70
N PRO A 311 -8.08 11.96 -14.13
CA PRO A 311 -7.80 13.38 -13.92
C PRO A 311 -8.83 14.28 -14.63
N ASN A 312 -9.29 15.34 -13.93
CA ASN A 312 -10.26 16.32 -14.45
C ASN A 312 -9.88 16.95 -15.81
N HIS A 313 -8.61 16.95 -16.22
CA HIS A 313 -8.17 17.57 -17.47
C HIS A 313 -8.57 16.79 -18.74
N MET A 314 -8.82 15.48 -18.67
CA MET A 314 -9.34 14.73 -19.84
C MET A 314 -10.86 14.88 -20.03
N ARG A 315 -11.58 15.44 -19.03
CA ARG A 315 -13.03 15.67 -19.13
C ARG A 315 -13.40 16.78 -20.10
N GLN A 316 -12.51 17.76 -20.29
CA GLN A 316 -12.78 18.86 -21.23
C GLN A 316 -12.55 18.44 -22.68
N GLN A 317 -11.57 17.57 -22.97
CA GLN A 317 -11.29 17.14 -24.35
C GLN A 317 -12.32 16.15 -24.91
N ASN A 318 -12.81 15.19 -24.11
CA ASN A 318 -13.80 14.23 -24.58
C ASN A 318 -15.23 14.81 -24.64
N ALA A 319 -15.56 15.82 -23.82
CA ALA A 319 -16.85 16.50 -23.90
C ALA A 319 -16.94 17.44 -25.13
N LEU A 320 -15.81 18.00 -25.57
CA LEU A 320 -15.74 18.86 -26.77
C LEU A 320 -15.75 18.07 -28.10
N GLN A 321 -15.29 16.81 -28.10
CA GLN A 321 -15.35 15.94 -29.28
C GLN A 321 -16.67 15.17 -29.45
N SER A 322 -17.53 15.16 -28.43
CA SER A 322 -18.83 14.47 -28.47
C SER A 322 -20.00 15.39 -28.88
N SER A 323 -19.71 16.66 -29.16
CA SER A 323 -20.70 17.70 -29.46
C SER A 323 -20.44 18.37 -30.82
N GLU A 324 -20.19 17.57 -31.85
CA GLU A 324 -20.41 18.01 -33.24
C GLU A 324 -21.76 17.43 -33.71
N PRO A 325 -22.77 18.27 -34.04
CA PRO A 325 -24.01 17.79 -34.60
C PRO A 325 -23.80 17.30 -36.04
N ALA A 326 -24.42 16.17 -36.36
CA ALA A 326 -24.53 15.66 -37.71
C ALA A 326 -25.22 16.70 -38.61
N GLU A 327 -24.45 17.31 -39.52
CA GLU A 327 -25.02 18.11 -40.60
C GLU A 327 -25.86 17.19 -41.51
N THR A 328 -27.17 17.41 -41.44
CA THR A 328 -28.17 16.91 -42.36
C THR A 328 -27.84 17.35 -43.77
N GLY A 329 -27.67 16.39 -44.66
CA GLY A 329 -27.60 16.65 -46.09
C GLY A 329 -28.91 17.24 -46.58
N ASP A 330 -28.80 18.37 -47.28
CA ASP A 330 -29.81 18.80 -48.25
C ASP A 330 -29.12 19.10 -49.58
N ASN A 331 -29.75 18.57 -50.62
CA ASN A 331 -29.25 18.36 -51.95
C ASN A 331 -29.94 19.34 -52.90
N ILE A 332 -29.23 20.37 -53.37
CA ILE A 332 -29.60 21.18 -54.56
C ILE A 332 -28.25 21.65 -55.14
N GLY A 333 -27.74 21.17 -56.27
CA GLY A 333 -28.37 21.16 -57.59
C GLY A 333 -27.92 22.39 -58.38
N SER A 334 -26.96 22.21 -59.31
CA SER A 334 -26.57 23.10 -60.43
C SER A 334 -26.24 24.57 -60.09
N ASP A 335 -25.13 25.18 -60.49
CA ASP A 335 -24.78 25.38 -61.89
C ASP A 335 -23.41 26.06 -62.03
N ARG A 336 -22.89 25.96 -63.24
CA ARG A 336 -21.67 26.59 -63.78
C ARG A 336 -21.55 28.08 -63.42
N ILE A 337 -20.32 28.59 -63.29
CA ILE A 337 -19.75 29.65 -64.14
C ILE A 337 -18.27 29.88 -63.77
N SER A 338 -17.48 29.87 -64.84
CA SER A 338 -16.07 30.21 -65.01
C SER A 338 -15.62 31.50 -64.32
N ARG A 339 -14.36 31.54 -63.88
CA ARG A 339 -13.56 32.77 -63.82
C ARG A 339 -12.29 32.57 -64.64
N PRO A 340 -11.96 33.47 -65.57
CA PRO A 340 -10.59 33.78 -65.92
C PRO A 340 -10.08 35.01 -65.16
N GLU A 341 -8.74 35.03 -65.06
CA GLU A 341 -7.81 36.08 -64.60
C GLU A 341 -7.65 36.29 -63.08
#